data_AF-A0A497DV74-F1
#
_entry.id   AF-A0A497DV74-F1
#
_cell.length_a   1.000
_cell.length_b   1.000
_cell.length_c   1.000
_cell.angle_alpha   90.00
_cell.angle_beta   90.00
_cell.angle_gamma   90.00
#
_symmetry.space_group_name_H-M   'P 1'
#
loop_
_entity.id
_entity.type
_entity.pdbx_description
1 polymer ?
#
loop_
_entity_poly.entity_id
_entity_poly.type
_entity_poly.pdbx_seq_one_letter_code
_entity_poly.pdbx_strand_id
1 'polypeptide(L)'
;MSRSKSGVYFLVILAMVFWGFTFVAFKFANLSFRPITIVFFRLAVSIFFLFGFAFFFKRLNKIKLKDQKWFLLLALVEPFFYFLGEAYGLTMVTATVGAVIISTIPLIVPFAAYYLFREKLTPMNYLGLVISFGGVLLVVLTRSGGLAADWKGILLMFVAVLSAV
;
A
#
# COMPACT_ATOMS: atom_id res chain seq x y z
N MET A 1 23.75 -2.96 17.29
CA MET A 1 23.29 -1.56 17.41
C MET A 1 21.90 -1.55 18.04
N SER A 2 21.80 -1.28 19.34
CA SER A 2 20.53 -0.98 20.00
C SER A 2 20.00 0.32 19.39
N ARG A 3 19.02 0.22 18.48
CA ARG A 3 18.38 1.41 17.91
C ARG A 3 17.58 2.08 19.03
N SER A 4 17.91 3.33 19.34
CA SER A 4 17.10 4.18 20.22
C SER A 4 15.64 4.14 19.73
N LYS A 5 14.70 3.84 20.64
CA LYS A 5 13.25 3.74 20.33
C LYS A 5 12.77 5.01 19.61
N SER A 6 13.28 6.18 20.01
CA SER A 6 12.96 7.48 19.40
C SER A 6 13.38 7.55 17.92
N GLY A 7 14.54 7.00 17.57
CA GLY A 7 15.00 6.96 16.17
C GLY A 7 14.13 6.07 15.29
N VAL A 8 13.60 4.97 15.83
CA VAL A 8 12.66 4.10 15.10
C VAL A 8 11.34 4.82 14.84
N TYR A 9 10.76 5.48 15.85
CA TYR A 9 9.52 6.23 15.68
C TYR A 9 9.65 7.39 14.68
N PHE A 10 10.77 8.12 14.72
CA PHE A 10 11.04 9.18 13.74
C PHE A 10 11.06 8.64 12.31
N LEU A 11 11.75 7.51 12.06
CA LEU A 11 11.81 6.89 10.74
C LEU A 11 10.44 6.41 10.26
N VAL A 12 9.59 5.89 11.15
CA VAL A 12 8.22 5.47 10.81
C VAL A 12 7.37 6.67 10.41
N ILE A 13 7.41 7.77 11.17
CA ILE A 13 6.67 8.99 10.84
C ILE A 13 7.12 9.52 9.47
N LEU A 14 8.42 9.57 9.24
CA LEU A 14 8.97 10.04 7.96
C LEU A 14 8.52 9.15 6.79
N ALA A 15 8.51 7.83 6.99
CA ALA A 15 8.00 6.88 5.98
C ALA A 15 6.51 7.11 5.68
N MET A 16 5.68 7.35 6.71
CA MET A 16 4.25 7.63 6.54
C MET A 16 4.00 8.96 5.81
N VAL A 17 4.82 9.99 6.05
CA VAL A 17 4.73 11.27 5.32
C VAL A 17 5.04 11.07 3.84
N PHE A 18 6.13 10.37 3.51
CA PHE A 18 6.46 10.05 2.12
C PHE A 18 5.38 9.20 1.45
N TRP A 19 4.83 8.22 2.19
CA TRP A 19 3.77 7.37 1.68
C TRP A 19 2.49 8.17 1.41
N GLY A 20 2.02 9.01 2.33
CA GLY A 20 0.84 9.86 2.11
C GLY A 20 1.01 10.85 0.95
N PHE A 21 2.21 11.41 0.79
CA PHE A 21 2.52 12.33 -0.32
C PHE A 21 2.43 11.65 -1.70
N THR A 22 2.59 10.32 -1.77
CA THR A 22 2.57 9.55 -3.02
C THR A 22 1.25 9.68 -3.79
N PHE A 23 0.12 9.78 -3.09
CA PHE A 23 -1.20 9.92 -3.71
C PHE A 23 -1.37 11.25 -4.44
N VAL A 24 -0.87 12.32 -3.79
CA VAL A 24 -0.89 13.67 -4.35
C VAL A 24 0.09 13.76 -5.53
N ALA A 25 1.32 13.29 -5.35
CA ALA A 25 2.32 13.25 -6.41
C ALA A 25 1.86 12.43 -7.62
N PHE A 26 1.19 11.29 -7.40
CA PHE A 26 0.61 10.48 -8.47
C PHE A 26 -0.45 11.27 -9.25
N LYS A 27 -1.36 11.97 -8.55
CA LYS A 27 -2.37 12.81 -9.22
C LYS A 27 -1.76 13.89 -10.09
N PHE A 28 -0.69 14.55 -9.62
CA PHE A 28 0.04 15.53 -10.42
C PHE A 28 0.71 14.89 -11.65
N ALA A 29 1.40 13.76 -11.47
CA ALA A 29 2.05 13.05 -12.57
C ALA A 29 1.04 12.54 -13.62
N ASN A 30 -0.16 12.14 -13.19
CA ASN A 30 -1.23 11.65 -14.04
C ASN A 30 -1.84 12.74 -14.95
N LEU A 31 -1.54 14.02 -14.72
CA LEU A 31 -1.92 15.10 -15.65
C LEU A 31 -1.13 15.05 -16.95
N SER A 32 0.09 14.48 -16.93
CA SER A 32 1.01 14.47 -18.07
C SER A 32 1.35 13.07 -18.55
N PHE A 33 1.24 12.05 -17.69
CA PHE A 33 1.62 10.68 -18.00
C PHE A 33 0.46 9.70 -17.78
N ARG A 34 0.46 8.61 -18.55
CA ARG A 34 -0.48 7.51 -18.35
C ARG A 34 -0.16 6.76 -17.04
N PRO A 35 -1.16 6.21 -16.34
CA PRO A 35 -0.96 5.48 -15.08
C PRO A 35 0.14 4.42 -15.13
N ILE A 36 0.12 3.61 -16.20
CA ILE A 36 1.11 2.53 -16.38
C ILE A 36 2.53 3.05 -16.53
N THR A 37 2.72 4.22 -17.15
CA THR A 37 4.02 4.85 -17.32
C THR A 37 4.56 5.32 -15.97
N ILE A 38 3.70 5.90 -15.13
CA ILE A 38 4.07 6.32 -13.77
C ILE A 38 4.50 5.12 -12.93
N VAL A 39 3.71 4.03 -12.96
CA VAL A 39 4.04 2.79 -12.24
C VAL A 39 5.33 2.17 -12.76
N PHE A 40 5.53 2.13 -14.08
CA PHE A 40 6.76 1.62 -14.69
C PHE A 40 7.99 2.38 -14.18
N PHE A 41 7.98 3.71 -14.22
CA PHE A 41 9.08 4.52 -13.69
C PHE A 41 9.25 4.33 -12.19
N ARG A 42 8.16 4.27 -11.41
CA ARG A 42 8.21 4.00 -9.96
C ARG A 42 8.95 2.68 -9.67
N LEU A 43 8.62 1.61 -10.39
CA LEU A 43 9.27 0.30 -10.23
C LEU A 43 10.71 0.29 -10.76
N ALA A 44 10.98 0.89 -11.93
CA ALA A 44 12.32 0.95 -12.50
C ALA A 44 13.31 1.69 -11.58
N VAL A 45 12.88 2.84 -11.04
CA VAL A 45 13.65 3.61 -10.05
C VAL A 45 13.83 2.80 -8.77
N SER A 46 12.78 2.13 -8.29
CA SER A 46 12.87 1.28 -7.09
C SER A 46 13.88 0.14 -7.25
N ILE A 47 13.89 -0.53 -8.41
CA ILE A 47 14.86 -1.59 -8.74
C ILE A 47 16.28 -1.03 -8.71
N PHE A 48 16.53 0.11 -9.35
CA PHE A 48 17.86 0.73 -9.37
C PHE A 48 18.39 1.03 -7.97
N PHE A 49 17.57 1.67 -7.11
CA PHE A 49 17.97 2.02 -5.75
C PHE A 49 18.09 0.80 -4.83
N LEU A 50 17.12 -0.13 -4.86
CA LEU A 50 17.14 -1.32 -4.01
C LEU A 50 18.28 -2.26 -4.41
N PHE A 51 18.53 -2.45 -5.70
CA PHE A 51 19.63 -3.27 -6.18
C PHE A 51 20.97 -2.63 -5.86
N GLY A 52 21.13 -1.31 -6.08
CA GLY A 52 22.34 -0.58 -5.71
C GLY A 52 22.63 -0.66 -4.21
N PHE A 53 21.61 -0.49 -3.37
CA PHE A 53 21.72 -0.66 -1.92
C PHE A 53 22.10 -2.10 -1.54
N ALA A 54 21.39 -3.10 -2.08
CA ALA A 54 21.66 -4.51 -1.77
C ALA A 54 23.07 -4.94 -2.22
N PHE A 55 23.54 -4.44 -3.35
CA PHE A 55 24.88 -4.68 -3.86
C PHE A 55 25.94 -4.04 -2.95
N PHE A 56 25.80 -2.75 -2.63
CA PHE A 56 26.76 -2.01 -1.81
C PHE A 56 26.92 -2.61 -0.40
N PHE A 57 25.81 -3.01 0.22
CA PHE A 57 25.82 -3.61 1.56
C PHE A 57 26.05 -5.13 1.57
N LYS A 58 26.33 -5.75 0.41
CA LYS A 58 26.50 -7.21 0.25
C LYS A 58 25.33 -8.02 0.82
N ARG A 59 24.10 -7.52 0.63
CA ARG A 59 22.84 -8.15 1.10
C ARG A 59 22.07 -8.86 -0.01
N LEU A 60 22.70 -9.08 -1.16
CA LEU A 60 22.12 -9.84 -2.26
C LEU A 60 22.07 -11.32 -1.89
N ASN A 61 20.91 -11.76 -1.41
CA ASN A 61 20.63 -13.16 -1.16
C ASN A 61 20.07 -13.83 -2.42
N LYS A 62 20.61 -14.99 -2.79
CA LYS A 62 20.06 -15.79 -3.90
C LYS A 62 18.71 -16.38 -3.48
N ILE A 63 17.71 -16.24 -4.35
CA ILE A 63 16.42 -16.90 -4.19
C ILE A 63 16.61 -18.40 -4.46
N LYS A 64 16.15 -19.26 -3.54
CA LYS A 64 16.19 -20.71 -3.73
C LYS A 64 15.20 -21.09 -4.83
N LEU A 65 15.55 -22.05 -5.70
CA LEU A 65 14.70 -22.49 -6.82
C LEU A 65 13.28 -22.87 -6.38
N LYS A 66 13.15 -23.54 -5.23
CA LYS A 66 11.87 -23.93 -4.64
C LYS A 66 10.96 -22.76 -4.23
N ASP A 67 11.55 -21.59 -3.97
CA ASP A 67 10.84 -20.40 -3.50
C ASP A 67 10.49 -19.45 -4.66
N GLN A 68 11.03 -19.68 -5.87
CA GLN A 68 10.80 -18.79 -7.04
C GLN A 68 9.32 -18.65 -7.40
N LYS A 69 8.55 -19.74 -7.32
CA LYS A 69 7.11 -19.70 -7.57
C LYS A 69 6.39 -18.77 -6.58
N TRP A 70 6.76 -18.84 -5.30
CA TRP A 70 6.19 -17.98 -4.26
C TRP A 70 6.61 -16.53 -4.44
N PHE A 71 7.86 -16.28 -4.82
CA PHE A 71 8.33 -14.93 -5.16
C PHE A 71 7.59 -14.33 -6.36
N LEU A 72 7.33 -15.13 -7.39
CA LEU A 72 6.58 -14.68 -8.57
C LEU A 72 5.12 -14.39 -8.20
N LEU A 73 4.47 -15.27 -7.44
CA LEU A 73 3.11 -15.04 -6.95
C LEU A 73 3.03 -13.79 -6.07
N LEU A 74 4.01 -13.61 -5.17
CA LEU A 74 4.10 -12.43 -4.33
C LEU A 74 4.21 -11.18 -5.22
N ALA A 75 5.19 -11.11 -6.13
CA ALA A 75 5.37 -9.97 -7.01
C ALA A 75 4.17 -9.68 -7.94
N LEU A 76 3.43 -10.73 -8.34
CA LEU A 76 2.23 -10.61 -9.17
C LEU A 76 1.06 -9.99 -8.39
N VAL A 77 0.87 -10.41 -7.14
CA VAL A 77 -0.19 -9.91 -6.27
C VAL A 77 0.20 -8.54 -5.73
N GLU A 78 1.34 -8.46 -5.06
CA GLU A 78 1.98 -7.24 -4.59
C GLU A 78 3.46 -7.19 -5.00
N PRO A 79 3.86 -6.31 -5.95
CA PRO A 79 3.20 -5.03 -6.18
C PRO A 79 2.36 -4.91 -7.46
N PHE A 80 2.30 -5.91 -8.36
CA PHE A 80 1.76 -5.70 -9.71
C PHE A 80 0.25 -5.41 -9.73
N PHE A 81 -0.60 -6.29 -9.19
CA PHE A 81 -2.04 -6.02 -9.14
C PHE A 81 -2.37 -4.84 -8.21
N TYR A 82 -1.64 -4.69 -7.11
CA TYR A 82 -1.74 -3.53 -6.23
C TYR A 82 -1.58 -2.20 -7.00
N PHE A 83 -0.45 -2.02 -7.69
CA PHE A 83 -0.20 -0.75 -8.38
C PHE A 83 -1.09 -0.55 -9.60
N LEU A 84 -1.53 -1.61 -10.28
CA LEU A 84 -2.53 -1.47 -11.33
C LEU A 84 -3.86 -0.96 -10.77
N GLY A 85 -4.37 -1.59 -9.71
CA GLY A 85 -5.61 -1.17 -9.05
C GLY A 85 -5.52 0.27 -8.53
N GLU A 86 -4.44 0.60 -7.81
CA GLU A 86 -4.18 1.94 -7.28
C GLU A 86 -4.07 2.98 -8.40
N ALA A 87 -3.22 2.74 -9.40
CA ALA A 87 -2.92 3.73 -10.42
C ALA A 87 -4.13 4.05 -11.31
N TYR A 88 -4.88 3.02 -11.73
CA TYR A 88 -6.11 3.24 -12.51
C TYR A 88 -7.26 3.75 -11.64
N GLY A 89 -7.42 3.24 -10.42
CA GLY A 89 -8.43 3.73 -9.48
C GLY A 89 -8.27 5.21 -9.18
N LEU A 90 -7.04 5.66 -8.92
CA LEU A 90 -6.69 7.06 -8.71
C LEU A 90 -6.91 7.95 -9.93
N THR A 91 -7.12 7.43 -11.15
CA THR A 91 -7.57 8.30 -12.26
C THR A 91 -9.03 8.71 -12.12
N MET A 92 -9.84 7.91 -11.43
CA MET A 92 -11.30 8.01 -11.40
C MET A 92 -11.85 8.48 -10.04
N VAL A 93 -11.04 8.39 -8.97
CA VAL A 93 -11.37 8.91 -7.64
C VAL A 93 -10.40 10.01 -7.22
N THR A 94 -10.76 10.81 -6.21
CA THR A 94 -9.85 11.83 -5.65
C THR A 94 -8.71 11.16 -4.87
N ALA A 95 -7.57 11.86 -4.69
CA ALA A 95 -6.46 11.35 -3.87
C ALA A 95 -6.91 11.01 -2.44
N THR A 96 -7.81 11.82 -1.87
CA THR A 96 -8.39 11.58 -0.55
C THR A 96 -9.20 10.30 -0.51
N VAL A 97 -10.15 10.10 -1.45
CA VAL A 97 -10.97 8.88 -1.51
C VAL A 97 -10.08 7.64 -1.71
N GLY A 98 -9.08 7.73 -2.58
CA GLY A 98 -8.14 6.63 -2.81
C GLY A 98 -7.34 6.27 -1.54
N ALA A 99 -6.78 7.27 -0.85
CA ALA A 99 -6.03 7.07 0.39
C ALA A 99 -6.90 6.47 1.50
N VAL A 100 -8.15 6.91 1.62
CA VAL A 100 -9.13 6.35 2.56
C VAL A 100 -9.42 4.88 2.26
N ILE A 101 -9.69 4.53 1.00
CA ILE A 101 -9.94 3.13 0.61
C ILE A 101 -8.72 2.27 0.91
N ILE A 102 -7.51 2.72 0.57
CA ILE A 102 -6.29 1.95 0.88
C ILE A 102 -6.05 1.84 2.40
N SER A 103 -6.45 2.84 3.18
CA SER A 103 -6.38 2.77 4.65
C SER A 103 -7.32 1.71 5.25
N THR A 104 -8.14 1.03 4.44
CA THR A 104 -8.93 -0.13 4.85
C THR A 104 -8.18 -1.46 4.79
N ILE A 105 -6.97 -1.53 4.22
CA ILE A 105 -6.12 -2.73 4.25
C ILE A 105 -6.00 -3.35 5.66
N PRO A 106 -5.68 -2.61 6.74
CA PRO A 106 -5.61 -3.18 8.08
C PRO A 106 -6.95 -3.71 8.61
N LEU A 107 -8.07 -3.39 7.95
CA LEU A 107 -9.35 -4.02 8.25
C LEU A 107 -9.43 -5.42 7.67
N ILE A 108 -8.92 -5.64 6.45
CA ILE A 108 -9.01 -6.92 5.74
C ILE A 108 -7.91 -7.89 6.19
N VAL A 109 -6.69 -7.40 6.43
CA VAL A 109 -5.53 -8.23 6.79
C VAL A 109 -5.79 -9.17 7.98
N PRO A 110 -6.36 -8.73 9.13
CA PRO A 110 -6.62 -9.63 10.25
C PRO A 110 -7.66 -10.73 9.95
N PHE A 111 -8.69 -10.42 9.13
CA PHE A 111 -9.66 -11.44 8.71
C PHE A 111 -9.02 -12.48 7.79
N ALA A 112 -8.18 -12.04 6.86
CA ALA A 112 -7.43 -12.96 6.00
C ALA A 112 -6.40 -13.78 6.81
N ALA A 113 -5.73 -13.17 7.78
CA ALA A 113 -4.82 -13.88 8.69
C ALA A 113 -5.54 -14.96 9.50
N TYR A 114 -6.72 -14.64 10.04
CA TYR A 114 -7.56 -15.60 10.75
C TYR A 114 -8.03 -16.73 9.82
N TYR A 115 -8.49 -16.42 8.61
CA TYR A 115 -9.04 -17.43 7.69
C TYR A 115 -7.97 -18.31 7.03
N LEU A 116 -6.89 -17.70 6.54
CA LEU A 116 -5.85 -18.35 5.74
C LEU A 116 -4.78 -19.01 6.61
N PHE A 117 -4.37 -18.34 7.70
CA PHE A 117 -3.29 -18.80 8.59
C PHE A 117 -3.80 -19.33 9.94
N ARG A 118 -5.12 -19.24 10.22
CA ARG A 118 -5.74 -19.69 11.49
C ARG A 118 -5.14 -19.01 12.72
N GLU A 119 -4.64 -17.79 12.57
CA GLU A 119 -4.06 -17.02 13.66
C GLU A 119 -5.16 -16.51 14.60
N LYS A 120 -4.99 -16.71 15.92
CA LYS A 120 -5.94 -16.22 16.92
C LYS A 120 -5.76 -14.72 17.12
N LEU A 121 -6.78 -13.94 16.76
CA LEU A 121 -6.80 -12.49 16.99
C LEU A 121 -6.83 -12.19 18.50
N THR A 122 -5.87 -11.42 18.98
CA THR A 122 -5.83 -10.99 20.38
C THR A 122 -6.81 -9.84 20.63
N PRO A 123 -7.26 -9.60 21.88
CA PRO A 123 -8.10 -8.43 22.20
C PRO A 123 -7.46 -7.09 21.80
N MET A 124 -6.13 -7.00 21.81
CA MET A 124 -5.40 -5.82 21.35
C MET A 124 -5.50 -5.61 19.84
N ASN A 125 -5.53 -6.70 19.05
CA ASN A 125 -5.76 -6.60 17.60
C ASN A 125 -7.19 -6.09 17.31
N TYR A 126 -8.19 -6.54 18.08
CA TYR A 126 -9.56 -6.03 17.96
C TYR A 126 -9.65 -4.54 18.29
N LEU A 127 -8.98 -4.08 19.36
CA LEU A 127 -8.91 -2.65 19.70
C LEU A 127 -8.26 -1.83 18.58
N GLY A 128 -7.13 -2.30 18.04
CA GLY A 128 -6.45 -1.66 16.91
C GLY A 128 -7.33 -1.61 15.65
N LEU A 129 -8.10 -2.67 15.39
CA LEU A 129 -9.05 -2.75 14.28
C LEU A 129 -10.16 -1.69 14.43
N VAL A 130 -10.78 -1.60 15.61
CA VAL A 130 -11.83 -0.61 15.89
C VAL A 130 -11.31 0.81 15.79
N ILE A 131 -10.11 1.10 16.32
CA ILE A 131 -9.48 2.41 16.22
C ILE A 131 -9.18 2.77 14.76
N SER A 132 -8.62 1.82 13.98
CA SER A 132 -8.32 2.02 12.57
C SER A 132 -9.59 2.28 11.75
N PHE A 133 -10.64 1.49 12.00
CA PHE A 133 -11.95 1.68 11.37
C PHE A 133 -12.54 3.05 11.70
N GLY A 134 -12.51 3.44 12.98
CA GLY A 134 -12.98 4.74 13.44
C GLY A 134 -12.23 5.91 12.78
N GLY A 135 -10.92 5.80 12.64
CA GLY A 135 -10.09 6.79 11.95
C GLY A 135 -10.47 6.94 10.47
N VAL A 136 -10.63 5.82 9.76
CA VAL A 136 -11.07 5.83 8.35
C VAL A 136 -12.46 6.48 8.22
N LEU A 137 -13.41 6.10 9.09
CA LEU A 137 -14.77 6.63 9.07
C LEU A 137 -14.80 8.15 9.34
N LEU A 138 -13.99 8.64 10.29
CA LEU A 138 -13.83 10.06 10.55
C LEU A 138 -13.38 10.83 9.30
N VAL A 139 -12.42 10.29 8.55
CA VAL A 139 -11.92 10.95 7.33
C VAL A 139 -13.00 10.98 6.24
N VAL A 140 -13.79 9.90 6.10
CA VAL A 140 -14.91 9.83 5.16
C VAL A 140 -16.00 10.85 5.50
N LEU A 141 -16.46 10.87 6.76
CA LEU A 141 -17.60 11.67 7.19
C LEU A 141 -17.30 13.18 7.27
N THR A 142 -16.04 13.55 7.54
CA THR A 142 -15.66 14.97 7.69
C THR A 142 -15.57 15.73 6.35
N ARG A 143 -15.51 15.03 5.21
CA ARG A 143 -15.37 15.67 3.89
C ARG A 143 -16.73 15.80 3.19
N SER A 144 -17.36 16.95 3.37
CA SER A 144 -18.65 17.37 2.80
C SER A 144 -18.58 17.80 1.31
N GLY A 145 -17.83 17.08 0.49
CA GLY A 145 -17.81 17.25 -0.97
C GLY A 145 -18.21 15.93 -1.61
N GLY A 146 -19.38 15.89 -2.25
CA GLY A 146 -20.07 14.66 -2.66
C GLY A 146 -19.17 13.56 -3.23
N LEU A 147 -19.57 12.31 -3.00
CA LEU A 147 -19.01 11.09 -3.58
C LEU A 147 -19.22 11.07 -5.11
N ALA A 148 -18.72 12.07 -5.83
CA ALA A 148 -18.44 12.02 -7.25
C ALA A 148 -17.21 11.11 -7.45
N ALA A 149 -17.38 9.85 -7.07
CA ALA A 149 -16.41 8.79 -7.26
C ALA A 149 -17.04 7.81 -8.25
N ASP A 150 -16.38 7.62 -9.38
CA ASP A 150 -16.78 6.59 -10.32
C ASP A 150 -16.68 5.22 -9.60
N TRP A 151 -17.76 4.45 -9.62
CA TRP A 151 -17.82 3.13 -8.99
C TRP A 151 -16.75 2.19 -9.53
N LYS A 152 -16.34 2.35 -10.80
CA LYS A 152 -15.22 1.59 -11.39
C LYS A 152 -13.90 1.94 -10.72
N GLY A 153 -13.70 3.22 -10.39
CA GLY A 153 -12.56 3.71 -9.65
C GLY A 153 -12.48 3.09 -8.26
N ILE A 154 -13.62 3.08 -7.55
CA ILE A 154 -13.73 2.44 -6.23
C ILE A 154 -13.39 0.94 -6.33
N LEU A 155 -13.94 0.22 -7.30
CA LEU A 155 -13.67 -1.20 -7.51
C LEU A 155 -12.18 -1.48 -7.75
N LEU A 156 -11.52 -0.67 -8.58
CA LEU A 156 -10.09 -0.77 -8.83
C LEU A 156 -9.25 -0.51 -7.58
N MET A 157 -9.64 0.45 -6.73
CA MET A 157 -8.98 0.67 -5.44
C MET A 157 -9.16 -0.54 -4.51
N PHE A 158 -10.33 -1.20 -4.51
CA PHE A 158 -10.53 -2.43 -3.73
C PHE A 158 -9.73 -3.62 -4.28
N VAL A 159 -9.49 -3.70 -5.59
CA VAL A 159 -8.52 -4.66 -6.14
C VAL A 159 -7.14 -4.43 -5.53
N ALA A 160 -6.72 -3.18 -5.36
CA ALA A 160 -5.46 -2.88 -4.68
C ALA A 160 -5.48 -3.32 -3.21
N VAL A 161 -6.56 -3.03 -2.48
CA VAL A 161 -6.71 -3.45 -1.07
C VAL A 161 -6.62 -4.97 -0.93
N LEU A 162 -7.34 -5.73 -1.77
CA LEU A 162 -7.33 -7.20 -1.75
C LEU A 162 -5.98 -7.78 -2.18
N SER A 163 -5.25 -7.08 -3.04
CA SER A 163 -3.92 -7.52 -3.48
C SER A 163 -2.83 -7.23 -2.43
N ALA A 164 -3.10 -6.38 -1.43
CA ALA A 164 -2.16 -6.09 -0.33
C ALA A 164 -2.30 -7.06 0.86
N VAL A 165 -3.15 -8.08 0.73
CA VAL A 165 -3.55 -9.02 1.80
C VAL A 165 -3.08 -10.42 1.43
#